data_AF-A0A3M2T7E1-F1
#
_entry.id   AF-A0A3M2T7E1-F1
#
_cell.length_a   1.000
_cell.length_b   1.000
_cell.length_c   1.000
_cell.angle_alpha   90.00
_cell.angle_beta   90.00
_cell.angle_gamma   90.00
#
_symmetry.space_group_name_H-M   'P 1'
#
loop_
_entity.id
_entity.type
_entity.pdbx_description
1 polymer ?
#
loop_
_entity_poly.entity_id
_entity_poly.type
_entity_poly.pdbx_seq_one_letter_code
_entity_poly.pdbx_strand_id
1 'polypeptide(L)'
;MSLTDYLHLTKSLGHVALSQFPFQALMAPASYISPRPTSPSSLSVITSVPQASLTPYHRLFGRVILAPLFLGHAALYLSFFAQSAHPYYPSLLAKRIGDPDVQWGIGALSMVVSVLLFSRPLGRKGGGKLWTTGSVGTDRRVFYVVHVLLVAGFCTAAYSHVAQARVFVLQTLGGFVVNGVCSWMLLGSQ
;
A
#
# COMPACT_ATOMS: atom_id res chain seq x y z
N MET A 1 -22.08 15.40 -13.00
CA MET A 1 -21.67 15.39 -11.58
C MET A 1 -21.33 16.82 -11.20
N SER A 2 -21.82 17.35 -10.08
CA SER A 2 -21.45 18.72 -9.66
C SER A 2 -19.98 18.78 -9.24
N LEU A 3 -19.37 19.96 -9.25
CA LEU A 3 -17.99 20.14 -8.77
C LEU A 3 -17.83 19.69 -7.31
N THR A 4 -18.84 20.00 -6.49
CA THR A 4 -18.90 19.59 -5.09
C THR A 4 -18.90 18.07 -4.96
N ASP A 5 -19.79 17.38 -5.68
CA ASP A 5 -19.85 15.91 -5.65
C ASP A 5 -18.54 15.28 -6.12
N TYR A 6 -17.91 15.85 -7.15
CA TYR A 6 -16.63 15.39 -7.69
C TYR A 6 -15.52 15.42 -6.63
N LEU A 7 -15.39 16.54 -5.92
CA LEU A 7 -14.39 16.69 -4.86
C LEU A 7 -14.71 15.82 -3.64
N HIS A 8 -15.99 15.65 -3.30
CA HIS A 8 -16.40 14.72 -2.26
C HIS A 8 -16.05 13.27 -2.60
N LEU A 9 -16.31 12.82 -3.83
CA LEU A 9 -15.92 11.50 -4.29
C LEU A 9 -14.41 11.33 -4.27
N THR A 10 -13.66 12.29 -4.80
CA THR A 10 -12.20 12.23 -4.84
C THR A 10 -11.61 12.08 -3.43
N LYS A 11 -12.13 12.86 -2.47
CA LYS A 11 -11.71 12.79 -1.06
C LYS A 11 -12.14 11.48 -0.39
N SER A 12 -13.36 11.00 -0.67
CA SER A 12 -13.87 9.77 -0.07
C SER A 12 -13.08 8.54 -0.52
N LEU A 13 -12.65 8.47 -1.78
CA LEU A 13 -11.79 7.38 -2.27
C LEU A 13 -10.51 7.26 -1.44
N GLY A 14 -9.80 8.36 -1.21
CA GLY A 14 -8.57 8.36 -0.39
C GLY A 14 -8.83 7.97 1.06
N HIS A 15 -9.95 8.43 1.62
CA HIS A 15 -10.34 8.10 3.00
C HIS A 15 -10.70 6.63 3.18
N VAL A 16 -11.52 6.07 2.27
CA VAL A 16 -11.88 4.65 2.26
C VAL A 16 -10.64 3.79 2.05
N ALA A 17 -9.76 4.16 1.11
CA ALA A 17 -8.52 3.43 0.85
C ALA A 17 -7.64 3.32 2.10
N LEU A 18 -7.41 4.44 2.79
CA LEU A 18 -6.59 4.48 3.99
C LEU A 18 -7.24 3.76 5.17
N SER A 19 -8.55 3.83 5.34
CA SER A 19 -9.23 3.13 6.44
C SER A 19 -9.16 1.60 6.31
N GLN A 20 -8.90 1.08 5.11
CA GLN A 20 -8.70 -0.34 4.88
C GLN A 20 -7.27 -0.83 5.18
N PHE A 21 -6.29 0.08 5.23
CA PHE A 21 -4.87 -0.26 5.37
C PHE A 21 -4.50 -0.97 6.70
N PRO A 22 -5.10 -0.64 7.86
CA PRO A 22 -4.88 -1.39 9.08
C PRO A 22 -5.26 -2.87 8.96
N PHE A 23 -6.40 -3.15 8.34
CA PHE A 23 -6.85 -4.52 8.10
C PHE A 23 -5.95 -5.25 7.10
N GLN A 24 -5.51 -4.54 6.05
CA GLN A 24 -4.54 -5.06 5.08
C GLN A 24 -3.23 -5.49 5.76
N ALA A 25 -2.75 -4.73 6.76
CA ALA A 25 -1.58 -5.08 7.56
C ALA A 25 -1.83 -6.30 8.44
N LEU A 26 -3.00 -6.42 9.08
CA LEU A 26 -3.35 -7.56 9.94
C LEU A 26 -3.46 -8.90 9.20
N MET A 27 -3.89 -8.89 7.93
CA MET A 27 -3.94 -10.12 7.10
C MET A 27 -2.56 -10.59 6.61
N ALA A 28 -1.56 -9.71 6.66
CA ALA A 28 -0.27 -9.97 6.06
C ALA A 28 0.53 -11.00 6.92
N PRO A 29 1.27 -11.93 6.28
CA PRO A 29 1.94 -13.01 6.98
C PRO A 29 3.00 -12.45 7.94
N ALA A 30 2.94 -12.85 9.21
CA ALA A 30 3.62 -12.12 10.26
C ALA A 30 5.16 -12.26 10.26
N SER A 31 5.68 -13.33 9.66
CA SER A 31 7.11 -13.51 9.47
C SER A 31 7.52 -13.31 8.00
N TYR A 32 7.91 -12.09 7.68
CA TYR A 32 8.50 -11.73 6.38
C TYR A 32 9.98 -12.12 6.25
N ILE A 33 10.65 -12.41 7.38
CA ILE A 33 12.11 -12.57 7.47
C ILE A 33 12.52 -13.99 7.88
N SER A 34 11.65 -14.78 8.53
CA SER A 34 11.93 -16.20 8.83
C SER A 34 11.74 -17.10 7.60
N PRO A 35 12.50 -18.19 7.46
CA PRO A 35 12.31 -19.21 6.42
C PRO A 35 10.97 -19.96 6.45
N ARG A 36 10.04 -19.61 7.36
CA ARG A 36 8.67 -20.16 7.42
C ARG A 36 7.65 -19.18 6.81
N PRO A 37 7.46 -19.19 5.47
CA PRO A 37 6.58 -18.26 4.75
C PRO A 37 5.08 -18.44 5.06
N THR A 38 4.72 -19.37 5.93
CA THR A 38 3.35 -19.69 6.34
C THR A 38 3.04 -19.29 7.79
N SER A 39 3.92 -18.50 8.43
CA SER A 39 3.68 -18.04 9.80
C SER A 39 2.33 -17.34 9.89
N PRO A 40 1.45 -17.75 10.82
CA PRO A 40 0.11 -17.20 10.92
C PRO A 40 0.19 -15.70 11.26
N SER A 41 -0.64 -14.92 10.59
CA SER A 41 -0.95 -13.55 11.01
C SER A 41 -1.78 -13.55 12.30
N SER A 42 -1.83 -12.42 12.99
CA SER A 42 -2.73 -12.20 14.13
C SER A 42 -4.18 -12.48 13.72
N LEU A 43 -4.58 -12.11 12.50
CA LEU A 43 -5.91 -12.42 11.99
C LEU A 43 -6.10 -13.94 11.80
N SER A 44 -5.06 -14.65 11.31
CA SER A 44 -5.07 -16.12 11.20
C SER A 44 -5.30 -16.77 12.56
N VAL A 45 -4.62 -16.27 13.61
CA VAL A 45 -4.77 -16.78 14.98
C VAL A 45 -6.16 -16.50 15.52
N ILE A 46 -6.63 -15.25 15.46
CA ILE A 46 -7.92 -14.83 16.04
C ILE A 46 -9.10 -15.55 15.36
N THR A 47 -9.04 -15.72 14.04
CA THR A 47 -10.14 -16.32 13.27
C THR A 47 -10.01 -17.83 13.12
N SER A 48 -8.88 -18.41 13.55
CA SER A 48 -8.51 -19.80 13.26
C SER A 48 -8.50 -20.15 11.76
N VAL A 49 -8.49 -19.15 10.88
CA VAL A 49 -8.41 -19.34 9.42
C VAL A 49 -6.93 -19.51 9.04
N PRO A 50 -6.57 -20.56 8.30
CA PRO A 50 -5.18 -20.76 7.88
C PRO A 50 -4.62 -19.58 7.08
N GLN A 51 -3.35 -19.23 7.31
CA GLN A 51 -2.69 -18.13 6.58
C GLN A 51 -2.66 -18.34 5.06
N ALA A 52 -2.65 -19.60 4.61
CA ALA A 52 -2.75 -19.96 3.19
C ALA A 52 -4.07 -19.47 2.56
N SER A 53 -5.16 -19.44 3.33
CA SER A 53 -6.46 -18.93 2.90
C SER A 53 -6.53 -17.40 2.98
N LEU A 54 -5.87 -16.77 3.96
CA LEU A 54 -5.85 -15.30 4.12
C LEU A 54 -4.96 -14.58 3.10
N THR A 55 -3.87 -15.22 2.65
CA THR A 55 -2.91 -14.60 1.73
C THR A 55 -3.53 -14.18 0.39
N PRO A 56 -4.40 -14.98 -0.27
CA PRO A 56 -5.18 -14.55 -1.42
C PRO A 56 -6.04 -13.31 -1.15
N TYR A 57 -6.68 -13.22 0.02
CA TYR A 57 -7.48 -12.05 0.41
C TYR A 57 -6.62 -10.81 0.60
N HIS A 58 -5.46 -10.91 1.28
CA HIS A 58 -4.49 -9.81 1.36
C HIS A 58 -4.10 -9.30 -0.05
N ARG A 59 -3.87 -10.20 -1.01
CA ARG A 59 -3.53 -9.81 -2.39
C ARG A 59 -4.70 -9.14 -3.11
N LEU A 60 -5.90 -9.71 -3.01
CA LEU A 60 -7.10 -9.17 -3.66
C LEU A 60 -7.44 -7.80 -3.08
N PHE A 61 -7.51 -7.71 -1.75
CA PHE A 61 -7.82 -6.48 -1.04
C PHE A 61 -6.78 -5.40 -1.31
N GLY A 62 -5.49 -5.75 -1.30
CA GLY A 62 -4.42 -4.86 -1.73
C GLY A 62 -4.62 -4.29 -3.13
N ARG A 63 -5.00 -5.13 -4.12
CA ARG A 63 -5.29 -4.64 -5.48
C ARG A 63 -6.49 -3.70 -5.53
N VAL A 64 -7.55 -3.98 -4.78
CA VAL A 64 -8.74 -3.12 -4.71
C VAL A 64 -8.41 -1.78 -4.03
N ILE A 65 -7.63 -1.79 -2.95
CA ILE A 65 -7.23 -0.54 -2.29
C ILE A 65 -6.31 0.28 -3.21
N LEU A 66 -5.29 -0.35 -3.77
CA LEU A 66 -4.26 0.35 -4.51
C LEU A 66 -4.77 0.85 -5.87
N ALA A 67 -5.44 0.01 -6.67
CA ALA A 67 -5.81 0.37 -8.03
C ALA A 67 -7.04 1.30 -8.09
N PRO A 68 -8.29 0.86 -7.83
CA PRO A 68 -9.44 1.74 -7.99
C PRO A 68 -9.50 2.86 -6.94
N LEU A 69 -9.07 2.65 -5.70
CA LEU A 69 -9.21 3.69 -4.67
C LEU A 69 -8.07 4.71 -4.69
N PHE A 70 -6.80 4.30 -4.53
CA PHE A 70 -5.68 5.25 -4.53
C PHE A 70 -5.37 5.84 -5.91
N LEU A 71 -5.29 5.03 -6.98
CA LEU A 71 -5.09 5.61 -8.32
C LEU A 71 -6.31 6.44 -8.74
N GLY A 72 -7.52 6.03 -8.37
CA GLY A 72 -8.74 6.82 -8.61
C GLY A 72 -8.69 8.18 -7.92
N HIS A 73 -8.39 8.21 -6.61
CA HIS A 73 -8.17 9.43 -5.84
C HIS A 73 -7.14 10.36 -6.50
N ALA A 74 -5.98 9.83 -6.86
CA ALA A 74 -4.91 10.61 -7.47
C ALA A 74 -5.26 11.11 -8.88
N ALA A 75 -5.84 10.25 -9.72
CA ALA A 75 -6.23 10.59 -11.08
C ALA A 75 -7.31 11.67 -11.10
N LEU A 76 -8.30 11.58 -10.22
CA LEU A 76 -9.36 12.59 -10.11
C LEU A 76 -8.80 13.93 -9.59
N TYR A 77 -7.94 13.93 -8.56
CA TYR A 77 -7.31 15.19 -8.12
C TYR A 77 -6.43 15.82 -9.20
N LEU A 78 -5.63 15.01 -9.89
CA LEU A 78 -4.74 15.49 -10.95
C LEU A 78 -5.55 16.06 -12.14
N SER A 79 -6.64 15.38 -12.50
CA SER A 79 -7.57 15.83 -13.53
C SER A 79 -8.26 17.14 -13.15
N PHE A 80 -8.74 17.27 -11.91
CA PHE A 80 -9.27 18.52 -11.39
C PHE A 80 -8.24 19.66 -11.41
N PHE A 81 -7.02 19.39 -10.95
CA PHE A 81 -5.96 20.41 -10.96
C PHE A 81 -5.57 20.83 -12.39
N ALA A 82 -5.52 19.89 -13.35
CA ALA A 82 -5.18 20.20 -14.72
C ALA A 82 -6.25 21.06 -15.42
N GLN A 83 -7.53 20.82 -15.11
CA GLN A 83 -8.66 21.49 -15.75
C GLN A 83 -9.10 22.79 -15.05
N SER A 84 -8.65 23.03 -13.82
CA SER A 84 -8.99 24.24 -13.08
C SER A 84 -8.04 25.39 -13.41
N ALA A 85 -8.60 26.58 -13.67
CA ALA A 85 -7.82 27.80 -13.88
C ALA A 85 -7.21 28.32 -12.56
N HIS A 86 -6.14 29.09 -12.66
CA HIS A 86 -5.52 29.77 -11.52
C HIS A 86 -5.13 31.21 -11.93
N PRO A 87 -5.28 32.23 -11.07
CA PRO A 87 -5.04 33.63 -11.45
C PRO A 87 -3.62 33.94 -11.94
N TYR A 88 -2.62 33.25 -11.36
CA TYR A 88 -1.19 33.53 -11.57
C TYR A 88 -0.42 32.42 -12.29
N TYR A 89 -1.06 31.29 -12.58
CA TYR A 89 -0.43 30.10 -13.15
C TYR A 89 -1.28 29.61 -14.31
N PRO A 90 -0.69 28.94 -15.33
CA PRO A 90 -1.45 28.45 -16.49
C PRO A 90 -2.53 27.44 -16.12
N SER A 91 -2.40 26.76 -14.97
CA SER A 91 -3.42 25.91 -14.38
C SER A 91 -3.24 25.82 -12.86
N LEU A 92 -4.27 25.32 -12.17
CA LEU A 92 -4.17 25.00 -10.76
C LEU A 92 -3.09 23.93 -10.51
N LEU A 93 -2.90 22.98 -11.44
CA LEU A 93 -1.84 21.98 -11.36
C LEU A 93 -0.44 22.60 -11.32
N ALA A 94 -0.17 23.57 -12.20
CA ALA A 94 1.13 24.24 -12.26
C ALA A 94 1.50 24.95 -10.95
N LYS A 95 0.49 25.45 -10.22
CA LYS A 95 0.68 25.96 -8.85
C LYS A 95 0.87 24.82 -7.86
N ARG A 96 -0.06 23.86 -7.86
CA ARG A 96 -0.21 22.84 -6.81
C ARG A 96 0.95 21.85 -6.78
N ILE A 97 1.66 21.59 -7.87
CA ILE A 97 2.83 20.70 -7.89
C ILE A 97 3.98 21.19 -7.01
N GLY A 98 4.05 22.51 -6.74
CA GLY A 98 5.01 23.10 -5.82
C GLY A 98 4.61 23.00 -4.34
N ASP A 99 3.37 22.63 -4.04
CA ASP A 99 2.89 22.56 -2.66
C ASP A 99 3.32 21.24 -1.99
N PRO A 100 3.81 21.26 -0.74
CA PRO A 100 4.33 20.06 -0.06
C PRO A 100 3.33 18.92 0.04
N ASP A 101 2.05 19.23 0.26
CA ASP A 101 1.01 18.20 0.36
C ASP A 101 0.89 17.42 -0.96
N VAL A 102 0.89 18.10 -2.10
CA VAL A 102 0.83 17.44 -3.42
C VAL A 102 2.09 16.65 -3.73
N GLN A 103 3.27 17.15 -3.34
CA GLN A 103 4.53 16.41 -3.50
C GLN A 103 4.53 15.09 -2.72
N TRP A 104 4.09 15.10 -1.47
CA TRP A 104 3.88 13.86 -0.69
C TRP A 104 2.82 12.96 -1.32
N GLY A 105 1.76 13.52 -1.91
CA GLY A 105 0.76 12.78 -2.67
C GLY A 105 1.33 12.07 -3.90
N ILE A 106 2.20 12.75 -4.67
CA ILE A 106 2.93 12.17 -5.80
C ILE A 106 3.90 11.09 -5.33
N GLY A 107 4.61 11.33 -4.22
CA GLY A 107 5.47 10.33 -3.59
C GLY A 107 4.70 9.06 -3.21
N ALA A 108 3.55 9.20 -2.55
CA ALA A 108 2.67 8.09 -2.22
C ALA A 108 2.18 7.36 -3.48
N LEU A 109 1.73 8.10 -4.51
CA LEU A 109 1.30 7.54 -5.79
C LEU A 109 2.41 6.71 -6.45
N SER A 110 3.66 7.21 -6.44
CA SER A 110 4.80 6.49 -6.99
C SER A 110 5.01 5.14 -6.29
N MET A 111 4.90 5.11 -4.95
CA MET A 111 5.03 3.88 -4.17
C MET A 111 3.88 2.90 -4.48
N VAL A 112 2.65 3.40 -4.62
CA VAL A 112 1.50 2.58 -5.03
C VAL A 112 1.75 1.90 -6.37
N VAL A 113 2.20 2.66 -7.38
CA VAL A 113 2.54 2.14 -8.70
C VAL A 113 3.66 1.10 -8.61
N SER A 114 4.73 1.40 -7.86
CA SER A 114 5.83 0.47 -7.64
C SER A 114 5.36 -0.84 -7.00
N VAL A 115 4.50 -0.81 -5.98
CA VAL A 115 3.94 -2.02 -5.36
C VAL A 115 3.12 -2.83 -6.37
N LEU A 116 2.27 -2.18 -7.17
CA LEU A 116 1.44 -2.85 -8.17
C LEU A 116 2.29 -3.52 -9.26
N LEU A 117 3.35 -2.86 -9.72
CA LEU A 117 4.27 -3.42 -10.72
C LEU A 117 5.11 -4.55 -10.14
N PHE A 118 5.66 -4.36 -8.94
CA PHE A 118 6.52 -5.34 -8.28
C PHE A 118 5.76 -6.59 -7.84
N SER A 119 4.48 -6.46 -7.49
CA SER A 119 3.63 -7.57 -7.03
C SER A 119 2.94 -8.33 -8.16
N ARG A 120 3.17 -7.95 -9.42
CA ARG A 120 2.71 -8.74 -10.56
C ARG A 120 3.49 -10.06 -10.58
N PRO A 121 2.81 -11.22 -10.68
CA PRO A 121 3.51 -12.43 -11.03
C PRO A 121 4.05 -12.21 -12.44
N LEU A 122 5.35 -11.92 -12.57
CA LEU A 122 6.00 -11.99 -13.87
C LEU A 122 5.76 -13.42 -14.34
N GLY A 123 4.89 -13.57 -15.34
CA GLY A 123 4.70 -14.84 -16.02
C GLY A 123 6.08 -15.33 -16.39
N ARG A 124 6.44 -16.52 -15.90
CA ARG A 124 7.69 -17.23 -16.21
C ARG A 124 7.67 -17.69 -17.67
N LYS A 125 7.50 -16.75 -18.60
CA LYS A 125 7.48 -16.90 -20.05
C LYS A 125 8.04 -15.61 -20.67
N GLY A 126 9.36 -15.57 -20.81
CA GLY A 126 10.04 -14.64 -21.71
C GLY A 126 10.79 -13.50 -21.03
N GLY A 127 12.13 -13.60 -21.01
CA GLY A 127 12.96 -12.44 -21.33
C GLY A 127 13.46 -11.53 -20.20
N GLY A 128 13.95 -12.07 -19.08
CA GLY A 128 14.57 -11.24 -18.05
C GLY A 128 15.51 -12.00 -17.12
N LYS A 129 16.59 -12.57 -17.66
CA LYS A 129 17.68 -13.23 -16.91
C LYS A 129 18.56 -12.21 -16.14
N LEU A 130 17.96 -11.19 -15.52
CA LEU A 130 18.72 -10.14 -14.82
C LEU A 130 18.76 -10.36 -13.30
N TRP A 131 17.89 -11.20 -12.73
CA TRP A 131 17.78 -11.36 -11.27
C TRP A 131 17.73 -12.81 -10.75
N THR A 132 17.78 -13.82 -11.62
CA THR A 132 17.58 -15.23 -11.22
C THR A 132 18.87 -16.04 -11.26
N THR A 133 19.76 -15.76 -10.31
CA THR A 133 20.93 -16.62 -10.01
C THR A 133 20.89 -17.19 -8.58
N GLY A 134 19.84 -16.89 -7.79
CA GLY A 134 19.69 -17.29 -6.39
C GLY A 134 18.78 -18.52 -6.15
N SER A 135 18.84 -19.06 -4.94
CA SER A 135 17.88 -20.06 -4.43
C SER A 135 16.48 -19.45 -4.28
N VAL A 136 15.43 -20.26 -4.42
CA VAL A 136 14.01 -19.86 -4.25
C VAL A 136 13.76 -19.13 -2.93
N GLY A 137 14.51 -19.46 -1.87
CA GLY A 137 14.43 -18.77 -0.59
C GLY A 137 14.92 -17.32 -0.64
N THR A 138 16.00 -17.06 -1.39
CA THR A 138 16.57 -15.71 -1.56
C THR A 138 15.63 -14.82 -2.36
N ASP A 139 15.05 -15.32 -3.44
CA ASP A 139 14.10 -14.58 -4.27
C ASP A 139 12.85 -14.16 -3.47
N ARG A 140 12.34 -15.06 -2.62
CA ARG A 140 11.22 -14.74 -1.72
C ARG A 140 11.60 -13.67 -0.69
N ARG A 141 12.78 -13.77 -0.08
CA ARG A 141 13.27 -12.78 0.89
C ARG A 141 13.40 -11.40 0.27
N VAL A 142 13.97 -11.30 -0.94
CA VAL A 142 14.08 -10.04 -1.69
C VAL A 142 12.70 -9.46 -1.96
N PHE A 143 11.75 -10.29 -2.43
CA PHE A 143 10.37 -9.86 -2.62
C PHE A 143 9.78 -9.24 -1.35
N TYR A 144 9.89 -9.93 -0.21
CA TYR A 144 9.33 -9.43 1.03
C TYR A 144 9.99 -8.13 1.52
N VAL A 145 11.31 -8.06 1.50
CA VAL A 145 12.04 -6.86 1.94
C VAL A 145 11.65 -5.67 1.08
N VAL A 146 11.69 -5.80 -0.25
CA VAL A 146 11.33 -4.71 -1.16
C VAL A 146 9.86 -4.33 -0.99
N HIS A 147 8.95 -5.30 -0.88
CA HIS A 147 7.52 -5.02 -0.69
C HIS A 147 7.26 -4.24 0.60
N VAL A 148 7.85 -4.66 1.73
CA VAL A 148 7.69 -3.97 3.02
C VAL A 148 8.30 -2.57 2.98
N LEU A 149 9.47 -2.40 2.35
CA LEU A 149 10.09 -1.07 2.19
C LEU A 149 9.22 -0.13 1.34
N LEU A 150 8.62 -0.62 0.25
CA LEU A 150 7.70 0.16 -0.57
C LEU A 150 6.44 0.55 0.22
N VAL A 151 5.88 -0.36 1.02
CA VAL A 151 4.74 -0.07 1.88
C VAL A 151 5.11 0.93 2.99
N ALA A 152 6.29 0.83 3.59
CA ALA A 152 6.78 1.77 4.58
C ALA A 152 7.00 3.17 3.98
N GLY A 153 7.57 3.24 2.76
CA GLY A 153 7.69 4.48 1.98
C GLY A 153 6.32 5.10 1.68
N PHE A 154 5.35 4.28 1.26
CA PHE A 154 3.97 4.71 1.07
C PHE A 154 3.37 5.28 2.37
N CYS A 155 3.48 4.58 3.50
CA CYS A 155 2.96 5.04 4.79
C CYS A 155 3.59 6.37 5.24
N THR A 156 4.90 6.53 5.03
CA THR A 156 5.63 7.77 5.35
C THR A 156 5.11 8.94 4.52
N ALA A 157 4.93 8.72 3.21
CA ALA A 157 4.38 9.73 2.32
C ALA A 157 2.92 10.07 2.66
N ALA A 158 2.08 9.06 2.94
CA ALA A 158 0.68 9.24 3.32
C ALA A 158 0.53 10.01 4.64
N TYR A 159 1.37 9.73 5.64
CA TYR A 159 1.38 10.45 6.92
C TYR A 159 1.67 11.95 6.74
N SER A 160 2.60 12.24 5.82
CA SER A 160 3.08 13.60 5.54
C SER A 160 2.17 14.36 4.55
N HIS A 161 1.38 13.64 3.75
CA HIS A 161 0.45 14.21 2.78
C HIS A 161 -0.67 15.02 3.43
N VAL A 162 -1.36 14.45 4.44
CA VAL A 162 -2.51 15.13 5.08
C VAL A 162 -2.79 14.62 6.50
N ALA A 163 -3.28 15.49 7.39
CA ALA A 163 -3.51 15.15 8.80
C ALA A 163 -4.50 14.00 9.01
N GLN A 164 -5.56 13.92 8.20
CA GLN A 164 -6.59 12.88 8.29
C GLN A 164 -6.03 11.48 7.98
N ALA A 165 -4.94 11.38 7.20
CA ALA A 165 -4.31 10.10 6.88
C ALA A 165 -3.52 9.54 8.07
N ARG A 166 -3.04 10.40 8.98
CA ARG A 166 -2.11 10.02 10.06
C ARG A 166 -2.69 8.95 10.98
N VAL A 167 -3.96 9.06 11.34
CA VAL A 167 -4.62 8.08 12.23
C VAL A 167 -4.61 6.69 11.62
N PHE A 168 -4.96 6.56 10.34
CA PHE A 168 -4.95 5.26 9.65
C PHE A 168 -3.54 4.71 9.45
N VAL A 169 -2.55 5.56 9.19
CA VAL A 169 -1.14 5.15 9.12
C VAL A 169 -0.66 4.61 10.47
N LEU A 170 -0.98 5.30 11.57
CA LEU A 170 -0.63 4.85 12.92
C LEU A 170 -1.33 3.54 13.28
N GLN A 171 -2.61 3.37 12.91
CA GLN A 171 -3.32 2.10 13.07
C GLN A 171 -2.69 0.97 12.26
N THR A 172 -2.21 1.27 11.05
CA THR A 172 -1.50 0.31 10.18
C THR A 172 -0.18 -0.11 10.82
N LEU A 173 0.59 0.85 11.35
CA LEU A 173 1.81 0.57 12.09
C LEU A 173 1.53 -0.29 13.32
N GLY A 174 0.46 0.03 14.07
CA GLY A 174 0.00 -0.77 15.20
C GLY A 174 -0.34 -2.21 14.78
N GLY A 175 -1.11 -2.39 13.70
CA GLY A 175 -1.43 -3.71 13.16
C GLY A 175 -0.20 -4.50 12.70
N PHE A 176 0.78 -3.82 12.09
CA PHE A 176 2.07 -4.42 11.71
C PHE A 176 2.86 -4.90 12.92
N VAL A 177 2.95 -4.07 13.98
CA VAL A 177 3.62 -4.44 15.24
C VAL A 177 2.93 -5.62 15.92
N VAL A 178 1.59 -5.59 16.02
CA VAL A 178 0.80 -6.70 16.58
C VAL A 178 1.07 -8.00 15.83
N ASN A 179 1.13 -7.94 14.50
CA ASN A 179 1.51 -9.09 13.68
C ASN A 179 2.90 -9.61 14.04
N GLY A 180 3.91 -8.73 14.05
CA GLY A 180 5.29 -9.12 14.38
C GLY A 180 5.41 -9.77 15.76
N VAL A 181 4.76 -9.19 16.78
CA VAL A 181 4.73 -9.73 18.15
C VAL A 181 4.06 -11.10 18.20
N CYS A 182 2.89 -11.24 17.57
CA CYS A 182 2.17 -12.50 17.49
C CYS A 182 3.02 -13.61 16.84
N SER A 183 3.71 -13.29 15.74
CA SER A 183 4.63 -14.25 15.11
C SER A 183 5.76 -14.66 16.03
N TRP A 184 6.34 -13.70 16.75
CA TRP A 184 7.49 -13.95 17.62
C TRP A 184 7.10 -14.86 18.79
N MET A 185 5.94 -14.61 19.40
CA MET A 185 5.40 -15.47 20.46
C MET A 185 5.16 -16.91 19.99
N LEU A 186 4.61 -17.09 18.78
CA LEU A 186 4.36 -18.43 18.21
C LEU A 186 5.63 -19.17 17.79
N LEU A 187 6.69 -18.43 17.41
CA LEU A 187 7.98 -19.02 17.09
C LEU A 187 8.76 -19.40 18.36
N GLY A 188 8.59 -18.67 19.47
CA GLY A 188 9.20 -18.98 20.76
C GLY A 188 8.50 -20.10 21.54
N SER A 189 7.29 -20.49 21.14
CA SER A 189 6.54 -21.61 21.75
C SER A 189 6.77 -22.96 21.06
N GLN A 190 7.68 -23.05 20.09
CA GLN A 190 8.08 -24.29 19.39
C GLN A 190 9.54 -24.63 19.67
#